data_AF-A0A8K0LYX7-F1
#
_entry.id   AF-A0A8K0LYX7-F1
#
_cell.length_a   1.000
_cell.length_b   1.000
_cell.length_c   1.000
_cell.angle_alpha   90.00
_cell.angle_beta   90.00
_cell.angle_gamma   90.00
#
_symmetry.space_group_name_H-M   'P 1'
#
loop_
_entity.id
_entity.type
_entity.pdbx_description
1 polymer ?
#
loop_
_entity_poly.entity_id
_entity_poly.type
_entity_poly.pdbx_seq_one_letter_code
_entity_poly.pdbx_strand_id
1 'polypeptide(L)'
;MSDTADSFRAFVDQFRSQTQGHLDELAALETQCNETRRHLEQEREARQAAQEQAVTLQHFLEAEKSAALLVQQRADGLEQDLEREQQAGQLVQQHVQSLKKDLETEKAAGKTLERDLAQERETGRNVQKEVEALKLEVECKQEAGRILEKQSGALAAELKDLEKSASRDPFVLVLIDADAEAYLFDSKYYLGNSIDGGERAAKDLKNAVWQHLTTLDSSLDEIPIVVRAYGSALDLGSLLVKSNVTKLKKAEQHLSGFARGFSQGDEMFDFVLVEKDKYRADYKLIATFKQFAENPTCKHILLACSADNSFAPMLAQFTENTKVLEKVTILNSFHTGTEFIDLPFPTTTMDAIFRNEPITPYGRTQVSKQRVQRLFKSLLQRTVLRSVMPNGPIGRMAASGELPHHRRVTPV
;
A
#
# COMPACT_ATOMS: atom_id res chain seq x y z
N MET A 1 60.46 178.37 105.48
CA MET A 1 59.30 177.48 105.70
C MET A 1 58.96 176.82 104.37
N SER A 2 59.73 175.76 104.07
CA SER A 2 59.97 175.15 102.76
C SER A 2 59.56 173.66 102.74
N ASP A 3 58.64 173.23 103.63
CA ASP A 3 58.63 171.81 104.06
C ASP A 3 57.23 171.18 104.20
N THR A 4 56.19 171.74 103.57
CA THR A 4 54.81 171.22 103.70
C THR A 4 54.07 170.99 102.38
N ALA A 5 54.52 171.56 101.26
CA ALA A 5 53.87 171.38 99.95
C ALA A 5 54.29 170.09 99.23
N ASP A 6 55.52 169.60 99.44
CA ASP A 6 56.03 168.42 98.73
C ASP A 6 55.53 167.09 99.31
N SER A 7 55.16 167.05 100.60
CA SER A 7 54.64 165.85 101.27
C SER A 7 53.21 165.48 100.82
N PHE A 8 52.35 166.47 100.53
CA PHE A 8 50.97 166.20 100.08
C PHE A 8 50.92 165.68 98.63
N ARG A 9 51.86 166.10 97.78
CA ARG A 9 51.94 165.65 96.38
C ARG A 9 52.31 164.16 96.29
N ALA A 10 53.23 163.70 97.13
CA ALA A 10 53.62 162.30 97.21
C ALA A 10 52.45 161.38 97.64
N PHE A 11 51.58 161.84 98.53
CA PHE A 11 50.41 161.06 98.98
C PHE A 11 49.35 160.88 97.87
N VAL A 12 49.07 161.95 97.10
CA VAL A 12 48.08 161.88 96.01
C VAL A 12 48.55 160.96 94.88
N ASP A 13 49.85 160.96 94.56
CA ASP A 13 50.40 160.08 93.53
C ASP A 13 50.42 158.61 93.99
N GLN A 14 50.65 158.35 95.27
CA GLN A 14 50.55 157.00 95.83
C GLN A 14 49.11 156.46 95.80
N PHE A 15 48.11 157.28 96.14
CA PHE A 15 46.70 156.86 96.11
C PHE A 15 46.21 156.58 94.68
N ARG A 16 46.65 157.36 93.68
CA ARG A 16 46.38 157.09 92.27
C ARG A 16 46.98 155.78 91.80
N SER A 17 48.24 155.52 92.14
CA SER A 17 48.94 154.29 91.77
C SER A 17 48.20 153.05 92.32
N GLN A 18 47.73 153.11 93.56
CA GLN A 18 47.02 152.01 94.19
C GLN A 18 45.63 151.78 93.57
N THR A 19 44.91 152.86 93.25
CA THR A 19 43.58 152.75 92.62
C THR A 19 43.65 152.22 91.19
N GLN A 20 44.69 152.59 90.44
CA GLN A 20 44.93 152.06 89.10
C GLN A 20 45.28 150.56 89.14
N GLY A 21 46.07 150.12 90.14
CA GLY A 21 46.40 148.71 90.32
C GLY A 21 45.18 147.81 90.58
N HIS A 22 44.21 148.27 91.37
CA HIS A 22 42.96 147.52 91.61
C HIS A 22 42.05 147.45 90.37
N LEU A 23 42.06 148.46 89.51
CA LEU A 23 41.31 148.47 88.25
C LEU A 23 41.89 147.47 87.24
N ASP A 24 43.21 147.37 87.16
CA ASP A 24 43.88 146.43 86.26
C ASP A 24 43.66 144.96 86.70
N GLU A 25 43.57 144.71 88.01
CA GLU A 25 43.32 143.37 88.58
C GLU A 25 41.88 142.87 88.33
N LEU A 26 40.89 143.77 88.38
CA LEU A 26 39.49 143.46 88.01
C LEU A 26 39.34 143.15 86.53
N ALA A 27 40.02 143.91 85.66
CA ALA A 27 40.02 143.65 84.23
C ALA A 27 40.66 142.28 83.90
N ALA A 28 41.73 141.90 84.61
CA ALA A 28 42.38 140.59 84.45
C ALA A 28 41.44 139.44 84.87
N LEU A 29 40.72 139.58 85.99
CA LEU A 29 39.77 138.58 86.47
C LEU A 29 38.55 138.42 85.56
N GLU A 30 38.02 139.53 85.02
CA GLU A 30 36.93 139.48 84.05
C GLU A 30 37.36 138.76 82.76
N THR A 31 38.60 138.97 82.32
CA THR A 31 39.18 138.27 81.17
C THR A 31 39.28 136.76 81.44
N GLN A 32 39.75 136.37 82.63
CA GLN A 32 39.88 134.96 83.02
C GLN A 32 38.52 134.25 83.18
N CYS A 33 37.50 134.95 83.69
CA CYS A 33 36.14 134.41 83.78
C CYS A 33 35.54 134.15 82.40
N ASN A 34 35.76 135.06 81.46
CA ASN A 34 35.31 134.92 80.08
C ASN A 34 36.03 133.79 79.33
N GLU A 35 37.33 133.61 79.55
CA GLU A 35 38.09 132.48 78.99
C GLU A 35 37.60 131.13 79.52
N THR A 36 37.36 131.02 80.83
CA THR A 36 36.87 129.79 81.44
C THR A 36 35.48 129.42 80.93
N ARG A 37 34.59 130.41 80.77
CA ARG A 37 33.25 130.19 80.21
C ARG A 37 33.33 129.64 78.78
N ARG A 38 34.22 130.20 77.96
CA ARG A 38 34.45 129.76 76.58
C ARG A 38 34.97 128.32 76.51
N HIS A 39 35.87 127.95 77.43
CA HIS A 39 36.40 126.60 77.49
C HIS A 39 35.33 125.56 77.91
N LEU A 40 34.42 125.96 78.80
CA LEU A 40 33.32 125.11 79.27
C LEU A 40 32.21 124.96 78.21
N GLU A 41 31.95 126.00 77.42
CA GLU A 41 31.10 125.92 76.23
C GLU A 41 31.70 124.99 75.16
N GLN A 42 33.00 125.09 74.88
CA GLN A 42 33.68 124.16 73.97
C GLN A 42 33.61 122.69 74.42
N GLU A 43 33.79 122.41 75.72
CA GLU A 43 33.72 121.03 76.21
C GLU A 43 32.29 120.46 76.14
N ARG A 44 31.28 121.31 76.37
CA ARG A 44 29.87 120.94 76.24
C ARG A 44 29.51 120.62 74.77
N GLU A 45 29.96 121.44 73.84
CA GLU A 45 29.80 121.19 72.40
C GLU A 45 30.51 119.90 71.97
N ALA A 46 31.73 119.65 72.45
CA ALA A 46 32.46 118.42 72.17
C ALA A 46 31.76 117.16 72.73
N ARG A 47 31.20 117.24 73.95
CA ARG A 47 30.40 116.15 74.52
C ARG A 47 29.13 115.88 73.73
N GLN A 48 28.44 116.93 73.29
CA GLN A 48 27.22 116.80 72.51
C GLN A 48 27.53 116.17 71.14
N ALA A 49 28.60 116.60 70.48
CA ALA A 49 29.07 116.00 69.23
C ALA A 49 29.46 114.52 69.40
N ALA A 50 30.13 114.16 70.51
CA ALA A 50 30.47 112.77 70.80
C ALA A 50 29.24 111.89 71.08
N GLN A 51 28.22 112.44 71.73
CA GLN A 51 26.97 111.72 71.99
C GLN A 51 26.14 111.53 70.72
N GLU A 52 26.09 112.52 69.83
CA GLU A 52 25.50 112.39 68.51
C GLU A 52 26.23 111.33 67.66
N GLN A 53 27.56 111.29 67.70
CA GLN A 53 28.35 110.24 67.05
C GLN A 53 28.06 108.83 67.63
N ALA A 54 27.92 108.71 68.95
CA ALA A 54 27.61 107.43 69.60
C ALA A 54 26.25 106.87 69.16
N VAL A 55 25.21 107.72 69.08
CA VAL A 55 23.88 107.32 68.58
C VAL A 55 23.94 106.91 67.11
N THR A 56 24.73 107.63 66.31
CA THR A 56 24.91 107.33 64.89
C THR A 56 25.57 105.95 64.70
N LEU A 57 26.63 105.66 65.45
CA LEU A 57 27.30 104.36 65.42
C LEU A 57 26.41 103.22 65.91
N GLN A 58 25.55 103.48 66.90
CA GLN A 58 24.59 102.48 67.38
C GLN A 58 23.56 102.12 66.30
N HIS A 59 23.06 103.12 65.56
CA HIS A 59 22.20 102.89 64.41
C HIS A 59 22.88 102.08 63.30
N PHE A 60 24.15 102.35 63.00
CA PHE A 60 24.92 101.55 62.03
C PHE A 60 25.11 100.10 62.50
N LEU A 61 25.42 99.89 63.77
CA LEU A 61 25.57 98.55 64.34
C LEU A 61 24.25 97.76 64.29
N GLU A 62 23.12 98.39 64.59
CA GLU A 62 21.79 97.77 64.50
C GLU A 62 21.45 97.39 63.05
N ALA A 63 21.74 98.28 62.10
CA ALA A 63 21.57 98.03 60.67
C ALA A 63 22.45 96.86 60.20
N GLU A 64 23.71 96.82 60.63
CA GLU A 64 24.66 95.75 60.29
C GLU A 64 24.22 94.39 60.87
N LYS A 65 23.74 94.36 62.12
CA LYS A 65 23.15 93.15 62.72
C LYS A 65 21.93 92.65 61.95
N SER A 66 21.05 93.56 61.53
CA SER A 66 19.86 93.20 60.74
C SER A 66 20.23 92.64 59.36
N ALA A 67 21.26 93.20 58.71
CA ALA A 67 21.78 92.71 57.45
C ALA A 67 22.43 91.32 57.60
N ALA A 68 23.21 91.10 58.67
CA ALA A 68 23.80 89.80 58.97
C ALA A 68 22.75 88.72 59.18
N LEU A 69 21.63 89.04 59.85
CA LEU A 69 20.52 88.10 60.05
C LEU A 69 19.85 87.69 58.73
N LEU A 70 19.63 88.66 57.82
CA LEU A 70 19.08 88.37 56.48
C LEU A 70 20.03 87.49 55.65
N VAL A 71 21.34 87.73 55.74
CA VAL A 71 22.35 86.88 55.09
C VAL A 71 22.30 85.46 55.64
N GLN A 72 22.15 85.30 56.96
CA GLN A 72 22.07 83.98 57.58
C GLN A 72 20.80 83.22 57.18
N GLN A 73 19.63 83.88 57.22
CA GLN A 73 18.38 83.27 56.73
C GLN A 73 18.46 82.84 55.27
N ARG A 74 19.14 83.64 54.44
CA ARG A 74 19.36 83.30 53.03
C ARG A 74 20.34 82.13 52.89
N ALA A 75 21.37 82.05 53.73
CA ALA A 75 22.30 80.92 53.75
C ALA A 75 21.58 79.62 54.13
N ASP A 76 20.75 79.63 55.18
CA ASP A 76 19.97 78.47 55.62
C ASP A 76 18.98 78.01 54.53
N GLY A 77 18.33 78.96 53.84
CA GLY A 77 17.45 78.66 52.71
C GLY A 77 18.18 78.00 51.54
N LEU A 78 19.38 78.49 51.20
CA LEU A 78 20.21 77.89 50.15
C LEU A 78 20.72 76.50 50.53
N GLU A 79 21.03 76.26 51.80
CA GLU A 79 21.44 74.94 52.29
C GLU A 79 20.29 73.93 52.17
N GLN A 80 19.06 74.34 52.52
CA GLN A 80 17.89 73.49 52.38
C GLN A 80 17.57 73.16 50.90
N ASP A 81 17.72 74.13 50.00
CA ASP A 81 17.52 73.90 48.56
C ASP A 81 18.60 72.99 47.98
N LEU A 82 19.86 73.13 48.42
CA LEU A 82 20.94 72.23 48.04
C LEU A 82 20.67 70.79 48.50
N GLU A 83 20.19 70.58 49.72
CA GLU A 83 19.80 69.25 50.21
C GLU A 83 18.67 68.63 49.39
N ARG A 84 17.64 69.42 49.03
CA ARG A 84 16.54 68.95 48.16
C ARG A 84 17.05 68.56 46.79
N GLU A 85 17.94 69.35 46.18
CA GLU A 85 18.54 69.02 44.89
C GLU A 85 19.42 67.76 44.97
N GLN A 86 20.18 67.57 46.04
CA GLN A 86 20.96 66.35 46.25
C GLN A 86 20.08 65.11 46.38
N GLN A 87 18.98 65.20 47.14
CA GLN A 87 18.01 64.10 47.27
C GLN A 87 17.32 63.79 45.93
N ALA A 88 16.92 64.82 45.18
CA ALA A 88 16.38 64.65 43.84
C ALA A 88 17.41 64.00 42.89
N GLY A 89 18.68 64.40 42.97
CA GLY A 89 19.78 63.79 42.23
C GLY A 89 19.97 62.31 42.54
N GLN A 90 19.88 61.92 43.82
CA GLN A 90 19.95 60.52 44.24
C GLN A 90 18.77 59.69 43.69
N LEU A 91 17.54 60.22 43.75
CA LEU A 91 16.35 59.56 43.20
C LEU A 91 16.48 59.36 41.69
N VAL A 92 16.92 60.38 40.96
CA VAL A 92 17.18 60.29 39.50
C VAL A 92 18.25 59.22 39.24
N GLN A 93 19.32 59.18 40.02
CA GLN A 93 20.38 58.18 39.85
C GLN A 93 19.87 56.76 40.09
N GLN A 94 19.04 56.54 41.11
CA GLN A 94 18.40 55.25 41.37
C GLN A 94 17.48 54.84 40.21
N HIS A 95 16.67 55.78 39.70
CA HIS A 95 15.77 55.49 38.58
C HIS A 95 16.53 55.14 37.30
N VAL A 96 17.62 55.87 37.00
CA VAL A 96 18.52 55.56 35.88
C VAL A 96 19.15 54.18 36.03
N GLN A 97 19.52 53.76 37.25
CA GLN A 97 20.04 52.42 37.49
C GLN A 97 18.99 51.32 37.27
N SER A 98 17.74 51.55 37.72
CA SER A 98 16.62 50.62 37.46
C SER A 98 16.37 50.47 35.96
N LEU A 99 16.24 51.59 35.23
CA LEU A 99 15.99 51.57 33.79
C LEU A 99 17.13 50.89 33.02
N LYS A 100 18.38 51.06 33.44
CA LYS A 100 19.52 50.33 32.84
C LYS A 100 19.39 48.83 33.05
N LYS A 101 18.97 48.39 34.24
CA LYS A 101 18.75 46.96 34.52
C LYS A 101 17.64 46.41 33.64
N ASP A 102 16.51 47.09 33.57
CA ASP A 102 15.35 46.67 32.78
C ASP A 102 15.71 46.56 31.30
N LEU A 103 16.42 47.56 30.75
CA LEU A 103 16.92 47.54 29.37
C LEU A 103 17.83 46.34 29.08
N GLU A 104 18.73 45.98 30.00
CA GLU A 104 19.59 44.81 29.81
C GLU A 104 18.80 43.49 29.90
N THR A 105 17.77 43.41 30.75
CA THR A 105 16.87 42.24 30.76
C THR A 105 16.06 42.12 29.48
N GLU A 106 15.57 43.24 28.93
CA GLU A 106 14.80 43.26 27.69
C GLU A 106 15.68 42.89 26.48
N LYS A 107 16.93 43.40 26.43
CA LYS A 107 17.92 42.97 25.43
C LYS A 107 18.23 41.48 25.52
N ALA A 108 18.36 40.93 26.74
CA ALA A 108 18.59 39.51 26.92
C ALA A 108 17.39 38.68 26.43
N ALA A 109 16.17 39.09 26.78
CA ALA A 109 14.93 38.46 26.29
C ALA A 109 14.83 38.51 24.76
N GLY A 110 15.14 39.66 24.14
CA GLY A 110 15.15 39.81 22.68
C GLY A 110 16.13 38.85 21.99
N LYS A 111 17.35 38.69 22.53
CA LYS A 111 18.34 37.72 22.02
C LYS A 111 17.89 36.27 22.15
N THR A 112 17.13 35.93 23.18
CA THR A 112 16.55 34.59 23.32
C THR A 112 15.46 34.38 22.28
N LEU A 113 14.56 35.35 22.12
CA LEU A 113 13.47 35.28 21.14
C LEU A 113 14.00 35.17 19.70
N GLU A 114 15.08 35.88 19.37
CA GLU A 114 15.75 35.76 18.06
C GLU A 114 16.31 34.37 17.81
N ARG A 115 16.86 33.71 18.85
CA ARG A 115 17.34 32.32 18.73
C ARG A 115 16.18 31.35 18.53
N ASP A 116 15.11 31.49 19.30
CA ASP A 116 13.94 30.63 19.21
C ASP A 116 13.29 30.75 17.82
N LEU A 117 13.11 31.98 17.31
CA LEU A 117 12.62 32.23 15.95
C LEU A 117 13.54 31.65 14.86
N ALA A 118 14.86 31.71 15.05
CA ALA A 118 15.80 31.10 14.11
C ALA A 118 15.68 29.57 14.10
N GLN A 119 15.54 28.96 15.29
CA GLN A 119 15.34 27.52 15.44
C GLN A 119 14.01 27.07 14.83
N GLU A 120 12.90 27.78 15.09
CA GLU A 120 11.59 27.48 14.48
C GLU A 120 11.61 27.59 12.96
N ARG A 121 12.33 28.58 12.40
CA ARG A 121 12.52 28.70 10.95
C ARG A 121 13.33 27.56 10.37
N GLU A 122 14.29 27.02 11.11
CA GLU A 122 15.07 25.86 10.68
C GLU A 122 14.25 24.57 10.74
N THR A 123 13.51 24.33 11.83
CA THR A 123 12.62 23.17 11.93
C THR A 123 11.52 23.22 10.87
N GLY A 124 10.92 24.39 10.63
CA GLY A 124 9.94 24.58 9.56
C GLY A 124 10.49 24.27 8.16
N ARG A 125 11.73 24.68 7.88
CA ARG A 125 12.41 24.33 6.61
C ARG A 125 12.67 22.82 6.49
N ASN A 126 13.03 22.15 7.57
CA ASN A 126 13.27 20.71 7.56
C ASN A 126 11.99 19.91 7.37
N VAL A 127 10.92 20.26 8.08
CA VAL A 127 9.59 19.66 7.91
C VAL A 127 9.08 19.87 6.48
N GLN A 128 9.29 21.05 5.90
CA GLN A 128 8.89 21.33 4.52
C GLN A 128 9.59 20.40 3.51
N LYS A 129 10.90 20.17 3.67
CA LYS A 129 11.65 19.23 2.82
C LYS A 129 11.16 17.80 2.96
N GLU A 130 10.83 17.37 4.19
CA GLU A 130 10.30 16.03 4.44
C GLU A 130 8.92 15.82 3.82
N VAL A 131 8.05 16.83 3.92
CA VAL A 131 6.73 16.81 3.25
C VAL A 131 6.86 16.71 1.73
N GLU A 132 7.79 17.43 1.12
CA GLU A 132 8.05 17.36 -0.32
C GLU A 132 8.58 15.99 -0.75
N ALA A 133 9.50 15.40 0.02
CA ALA A 133 10.03 14.06 -0.22
C ALA A 133 8.92 12.99 -0.12
N LEU A 134 8.09 13.05 0.93
CA LEU A 134 6.98 12.11 1.12
C LEU A 134 5.91 12.26 0.04
N LYS A 135 5.63 13.48 -0.44
CA LYS A 135 4.69 13.71 -1.56
C LYS A 135 5.16 12.99 -2.82
N LEU A 136 6.43 13.13 -3.17
CA LEU A 136 7.03 12.43 -4.31
C LEU A 136 6.96 10.91 -4.16
N GLU A 137 7.20 10.39 -2.95
CA GLU A 137 7.12 8.95 -2.68
C GLU A 137 5.69 8.42 -2.83
N VAL A 138 4.69 9.15 -2.32
CA VAL A 138 3.27 8.79 -2.47
C VAL A 138 2.86 8.78 -3.94
N GLU A 139 3.26 9.79 -4.72
CA GLU A 139 2.95 9.87 -6.15
C GLU A 139 3.58 8.71 -6.93
N CYS A 140 4.85 8.40 -6.65
CA CYS A 140 5.54 7.24 -7.25
C CYS A 140 4.84 5.91 -6.91
N LYS A 141 4.44 5.72 -5.64
CA LYS A 141 3.70 4.52 -5.20
C LYS A 141 2.33 4.42 -5.85
N GLN A 142 1.61 5.52 -6.00
CA GLN A 142 0.31 5.54 -6.69
C GLN A 142 0.44 5.15 -8.16
N GLU A 143 1.46 5.67 -8.85
CA GLU A 143 1.68 5.33 -10.25
C GLU A 143 2.08 3.86 -10.43
N ALA A 144 2.98 3.35 -9.57
CA ALA A 144 3.30 1.92 -9.54
C ALA A 144 2.05 1.06 -9.29
N GLY A 145 1.16 1.50 -8.39
CA GLY A 145 -0.13 0.85 -8.13
C GLY A 145 -1.02 0.78 -9.38
N ARG A 146 -1.17 1.90 -10.11
CA ARG A 146 -1.95 1.94 -11.37
C ARG A 146 -1.39 1.00 -12.44
N ILE A 147 -0.06 0.93 -12.57
CA ILE A 147 0.59 0.02 -13.52
C ILE A 147 0.28 -1.43 -13.15
N LEU A 148 0.42 -1.79 -11.87
CA LEU A 148 0.14 -3.14 -11.39
C LEU A 148 -1.33 -3.54 -11.55
N GLU A 149 -2.27 -2.64 -11.25
CA GLU A 149 -3.71 -2.89 -11.47
C GLU A 149 -4.01 -3.12 -12.96
N LYS A 150 -3.43 -2.31 -13.85
CA LYS A 150 -3.58 -2.49 -15.29
C LYS A 150 -3.00 -3.81 -15.78
N GLN A 151 -1.81 -4.19 -15.30
CA GLN A 151 -1.17 -5.46 -15.64
C GLN A 151 -1.98 -6.65 -15.11
N SER A 152 -2.46 -6.57 -13.88
CA SER A 152 -3.32 -7.60 -13.28
C SER A 152 -4.62 -7.77 -14.06
N GLY A 153 -5.27 -6.67 -14.45
CA GLY A 153 -6.46 -6.70 -15.29
C GLY A 153 -6.21 -7.28 -16.68
N ALA A 154 -5.10 -6.93 -17.32
CA ALA A 154 -4.71 -7.47 -18.62
C ALA A 154 -4.43 -8.99 -18.55
N LEU A 155 -3.67 -9.42 -17.54
CA LEU A 155 -3.37 -10.84 -17.34
C LEU A 155 -4.63 -11.65 -17.00
N ALA A 156 -5.54 -11.10 -16.20
CA ALA A 156 -6.81 -11.75 -15.90
C ALA A 156 -7.69 -11.90 -17.14
N ALA A 157 -7.72 -10.90 -18.03
CA ALA A 157 -8.42 -10.99 -19.31
C ALA A 157 -7.79 -12.07 -20.22
N GLU A 158 -6.45 -12.08 -20.31
CA GLU A 158 -5.71 -13.08 -21.09
C GLU A 158 -5.94 -14.51 -20.57
N LEU A 159 -5.92 -14.72 -19.25
CA LEU A 159 -6.24 -16.01 -18.64
C LEU A 159 -7.65 -16.47 -19.00
N LYS A 160 -8.64 -15.57 -18.91
CA LYS A 160 -10.03 -15.88 -19.27
C LYS A 160 -10.18 -16.25 -20.74
N ASP A 161 -9.44 -15.58 -21.63
CA ASP A 161 -9.48 -15.88 -23.06
C ASP A 161 -8.75 -17.19 -23.39
N LEU A 162 -7.63 -17.47 -22.71
CA LEU A 162 -6.93 -18.75 -22.80
C LEU A 162 -7.80 -19.91 -22.30
N GLU A 163 -8.51 -19.77 -21.18
CA GLU A 163 -9.42 -20.79 -20.65
C GLU A 163 -10.56 -21.11 -21.63
N LYS A 164 -11.15 -20.07 -22.23
CA LYS A 164 -12.16 -20.24 -23.29
C LYS A 164 -11.59 -20.93 -24.52
N SER A 165 -10.38 -20.56 -24.95
CA SER A 165 -9.74 -21.17 -26.12
C SER A 165 -9.33 -22.61 -25.86
N ALA A 166 -8.87 -22.94 -24.64
CA ALA A 166 -8.45 -24.28 -24.25
C ALA A 166 -9.63 -25.26 -24.11
N SER A 167 -10.84 -24.74 -23.92
CA SER A 167 -12.08 -25.50 -23.80
C SER A 167 -13.00 -25.39 -25.01
N ARG A 168 -12.47 -24.90 -26.14
CA ARG A 168 -13.19 -24.81 -27.41
C ARG A 168 -13.58 -26.22 -27.89
N ASP A 169 -14.76 -26.32 -28.50
CA ASP A 169 -15.29 -27.55 -29.10
C ASP A 169 -15.40 -28.71 -28.08
N PRO A 170 -16.21 -28.54 -27.02
CA PRO A 170 -16.36 -29.57 -26.00
C PRO A 170 -17.03 -30.82 -26.55
N PHE A 171 -16.73 -31.98 -25.96
CA PHE A 171 -17.38 -33.25 -26.31
C PHE A 171 -17.49 -34.19 -25.12
N VAL A 172 -18.40 -35.15 -25.20
CA VAL A 172 -18.50 -36.30 -24.30
C VAL A 172 -17.99 -37.54 -25.01
N LEU A 173 -17.23 -38.37 -24.31
CA LEU A 173 -16.67 -39.60 -24.85
C LEU A 173 -17.36 -40.82 -24.26
N VAL A 174 -17.81 -41.74 -25.10
CA VAL A 174 -18.29 -43.07 -24.68
C VAL A 174 -17.34 -44.12 -25.22
N LEU A 175 -16.75 -44.91 -24.33
CA LEU A 175 -15.85 -46.00 -24.66
C LEU A 175 -16.52 -47.33 -24.33
N ILE A 176 -16.60 -48.23 -25.32
CA ILE A 176 -17.29 -49.51 -25.18
C ILE A 176 -16.36 -50.67 -25.55
N ASP A 177 -16.22 -51.60 -24.61
CA ASP A 177 -15.59 -52.91 -24.78
C ASP A 177 -16.61 -53.87 -25.41
N ALA A 178 -16.75 -53.81 -26.73
CA ALA A 178 -17.87 -54.38 -27.47
C ALA A 178 -17.79 -55.91 -27.64
N ASP A 179 -16.64 -56.53 -27.38
CA ASP A 179 -16.46 -57.99 -27.32
C ASP A 179 -16.55 -58.57 -25.91
N ALA A 180 -16.84 -57.74 -24.90
CA ALA A 180 -17.24 -58.20 -23.58
C ALA A 180 -18.72 -58.59 -23.55
N GLU A 181 -19.04 -59.69 -22.88
CA GLU A 181 -20.43 -60.18 -22.78
C GLU A 181 -21.37 -59.15 -22.12
N ALA A 182 -20.85 -58.39 -21.15
CA ALA A 182 -21.59 -57.35 -20.40
C ALA A 182 -22.11 -56.22 -21.29
N TYR A 183 -21.36 -55.87 -22.33
CA TYR A 183 -21.64 -54.72 -23.18
C TYR A 183 -21.98 -55.15 -24.61
N LEU A 184 -22.39 -56.41 -24.76
CA LEU A 184 -23.04 -56.85 -25.98
C LEU A 184 -24.40 -56.13 -26.09
N PHE A 185 -24.64 -55.49 -27.23
CA PHE A 185 -25.92 -54.84 -27.51
C PHE A 185 -27.08 -55.84 -27.39
N ASP A 186 -28.26 -55.34 -27.01
CA ASP A 186 -29.43 -56.21 -26.90
C ASP A 186 -29.73 -56.95 -28.20
N SER A 187 -30.25 -58.16 -28.07
CA SER A 187 -30.58 -59.04 -29.20
C SER A 187 -31.46 -58.36 -30.26
N LYS A 188 -32.34 -57.42 -29.87
CA LYS A 188 -33.23 -56.67 -30.78
C LYS A 188 -32.49 -55.91 -31.88
N TYR A 189 -31.25 -55.48 -31.63
CA TYR A 189 -30.44 -54.76 -32.61
C TYR A 189 -29.79 -55.68 -33.64
N TYR A 190 -29.78 -56.98 -33.40
CA TYR A 190 -29.25 -57.96 -34.32
C TYR A 190 -30.34 -58.74 -35.08
N LEU A 191 -31.62 -58.50 -34.76
CA LEU A 191 -32.76 -59.07 -35.47
C LEU A 191 -32.99 -58.36 -36.82
N GLY A 192 -33.26 -59.15 -37.85
CA GLY A 192 -33.53 -58.63 -39.20
C GLY A 192 -32.26 -58.23 -39.95
N ASN A 193 -32.29 -57.07 -40.62
CA ASN A 193 -31.14 -56.53 -41.34
C ASN A 193 -30.12 -55.96 -40.34
N SER A 194 -28.89 -56.48 -40.37
CA SER A 194 -27.82 -56.08 -39.45
C SER A 194 -27.42 -54.61 -39.59
N ILE A 195 -27.51 -54.02 -40.79
CA ILE A 195 -27.15 -52.61 -41.01
C ILE A 195 -28.16 -51.69 -40.30
N ASP A 196 -29.45 -51.87 -40.59
CA ASP A 196 -30.52 -51.11 -39.93
C ASP A 196 -30.49 -51.32 -38.41
N GLY A 197 -30.12 -52.51 -37.97
CA GLY A 197 -29.93 -52.85 -36.56
C GLY A 197 -28.82 -52.05 -35.88
N GLY A 198 -27.65 -51.94 -36.53
CA GLY A 198 -26.55 -51.10 -36.07
C GLY A 198 -26.93 -49.62 -36.02
N GLU A 199 -27.64 -49.13 -37.05
CA GLU A 199 -28.10 -47.74 -37.11
C GLU A 199 -29.07 -47.40 -35.97
N ARG A 200 -30.02 -48.30 -35.68
CA ARG A 200 -30.92 -48.17 -34.53
C ARG A 200 -30.16 -48.19 -33.21
N ALA A 201 -29.18 -49.09 -33.06
CA ALA A 201 -28.37 -49.17 -31.85
C ALA A 201 -27.59 -47.87 -31.58
N ALA A 202 -27.04 -47.24 -32.62
CA ALA A 202 -26.35 -45.95 -32.48
C ALA A 202 -27.31 -44.84 -32.03
N LYS A 203 -28.49 -44.74 -32.65
CA LYS A 203 -29.52 -43.74 -32.31
C LYS A 203 -30.03 -43.92 -30.88
N ASP A 204 -30.36 -45.15 -30.50
CA ASP A 204 -30.89 -45.45 -29.16
C ASP A 204 -29.80 -45.23 -28.09
N LEU A 205 -28.55 -45.61 -28.36
CA LEU A 205 -27.42 -45.33 -27.48
C LEU A 205 -27.21 -43.83 -27.29
N LYS A 206 -27.24 -43.05 -28.38
CA LYS A 206 -27.12 -41.58 -28.31
C LYS A 206 -28.18 -40.97 -27.40
N ASN A 207 -29.44 -41.40 -27.57
CA ASN A 207 -30.55 -40.93 -26.75
C ASN A 207 -30.40 -41.32 -25.28
N ALA A 208 -29.98 -42.56 -24.99
CA ALA A 208 -29.77 -43.03 -23.63
C ALA A 208 -28.61 -42.30 -22.93
N VAL A 209 -27.51 -42.08 -23.65
CA VAL A 209 -26.37 -41.28 -23.16
C VAL A 209 -26.80 -39.85 -22.89
N TRP A 210 -27.48 -39.20 -23.84
CA TRP A 210 -27.97 -37.84 -23.68
C TRP A 210 -28.89 -37.70 -22.45
N GLN A 211 -29.88 -38.58 -22.29
CA GLN A 211 -30.76 -38.60 -21.12
C GLN A 211 -29.98 -38.73 -19.81
N HIS A 212 -28.97 -39.60 -19.76
CA HIS A 212 -28.15 -39.75 -18.57
C HIS A 212 -27.33 -38.48 -18.28
N LEU A 213 -26.68 -37.88 -19.29
CA LEU A 213 -25.89 -36.67 -19.12
C LEU A 213 -26.75 -35.50 -18.60
N THR A 214 -27.95 -35.31 -19.13
CA THR A 214 -28.90 -34.29 -18.66
C THR A 214 -29.25 -34.47 -17.18
N THR A 215 -29.29 -35.70 -16.67
CA THR A 215 -29.53 -35.96 -15.23
C THR A 215 -28.32 -35.70 -14.35
N LEU A 216 -27.10 -35.79 -14.90
CA LEU A 216 -25.86 -35.54 -14.16
C LEU A 216 -25.57 -34.04 -14.07
N ASP A 217 -25.61 -33.35 -15.20
CA ASP A 217 -25.32 -31.92 -15.30
C ASP A 217 -25.98 -31.33 -16.55
N SER A 218 -26.84 -30.33 -16.34
CA SER A 218 -27.48 -29.57 -17.42
C SER A 218 -26.49 -28.87 -18.37
N SER A 219 -25.26 -28.61 -17.93
CA SER A 219 -24.22 -28.01 -18.78
C SER A 219 -23.70 -28.97 -19.86
N LEU A 220 -23.97 -30.27 -19.71
CA LEU A 220 -23.64 -31.31 -20.68
C LEU A 220 -24.74 -31.48 -21.74
N ASP A 221 -25.86 -30.77 -21.60
CA ASP A 221 -26.90 -30.75 -22.62
C ASP A 221 -26.34 -30.17 -23.92
N GLU A 222 -26.78 -30.71 -25.05
CA GLU A 222 -26.35 -30.31 -26.40
C GLU A 222 -24.85 -30.52 -26.74
N ILE A 223 -24.02 -31.03 -25.82
CA ILE A 223 -22.61 -31.33 -26.10
C ILE A 223 -22.49 -32.53 -27.06
N PRO A 224 -21.69 -32.45 -28.14
CA PRO A 224 -21.45 -33.56 -29.06
C PRO A 224 -20.97 -34.83 -28.34
N ILE A 225 -21.60 -35.97 -28.66
CA ILE A 225 -21.26 -37.29 -28.11
C ILE A 225 -20.40 -38.04 -29.13
N VAL A 226 -19.19 -38.40 -28.73
CA VAL A 226 -18.26 -39.23 -29.50
C VAL A 226 -18.28 -40.65 -28.93
N VAL A 227 -18.55 -41.64 -29.77
CA VAL A 227 -18.59 -43.05 -29.33
C VAL A 227 -17.52 -43.86 -30.03
N ARG A 228 -16.76 -44.61 -29.23
CA ARG A 228 -15.75 -45.56 -29.70
C ARG A 228 -16.02 -46.94 -29.11
N ALA A 229 -16.58 -47.81 -29.95
CA ALA A 229 -16.77 -49.22 -29.62
C ALA A 229 -15.63 -50.05 -30.22
N TYR A 230 -14.87 -50.74 -29.38
CA TYR A 230 -13.77 -51.61 -29.81
C TYR A 230 -14.14 -53.06 -29.51
N GLY A 231 -13.89 -53.99 -30.44
CA GLY A 231 -14.10 -55.41 -30.15
C GLY A 231 -13.38 -56.34 -31.12
N SER A 232 -12.89 -57.47 -30.61
CA SER A 232 -12.34 -58.56 -31.41
C SER A 232 -13.43 -59.15 -32.30
N ALA A 233 -13.24 -59.09 -33.62
CA ALA A 233 -14.21 -59.65 -34.56
C ALA A 233 -14.49 -61.13 -34.28
N LEU A 234 -13.46 -61.87 -33.86
CA LEU A 234 -13.55 -63.28 -33.54
C LEU A 234 -14.35 -63.53 -32.26
N ASP A 235 -14.03 -62.82 -31.18
CA ASP A 235 -14.64 -63.07 -29.86
C ASP A 235 -16.09 -62.58 -29.87
N LEU A 236 -16.37 -61.40 -30.43
CA LEU A 236 -17.71 -60.88 -30.63
C LEU A 236 -18.55 -61.78 -31.56
N GLY A 237 -17.98 -62.22 -32.70
CA GLY A 237 -18.66 -63.17 -33.59
C GLY A 237 -19.00 -64.49 -32.91
N SER A 238 -18.13 -64.96 -32.01
CA SER A 238 -18.38 -66.14 -31.17
C SER A 238 -19.51 -65.91 -30.17
N LEU A 239 -19.56 -64.75 -29.51
CA LEU A 239 -20.64 -64.36 -28.59
C LEU A 239 -22.00 -64.29 -29.29
N LEU A 240 -22.07 -63.73 -30.50
CA LEU A 240 -23.32 -63.67 -31.28
C LEU A 240 -23.83 -65.06 -31.69
N VAL A 241 -22.94 -66.02 -31.93
CA VAL A 241 -23.34 -67.40 -32.22
C VAL A 241 -23.81 -68.11 -30.95
N LYS A 242 -23.11 -67.91 -29.83
CA LYS A 242 -23.49 -68.51 -28.54
C LYS A 242 -24.84 -68.00 -28.01
N SER A 243 -25.15 -66.72 -28.27
CA SER A 243 -26.43 -66.09 -27.90
C SER A 243 -27.59 -66.45 -28.85
N ASN A 244 -27.38 -67.34 -29.83
CA ASN A 244 -28.37 -67.72 -30.84
C ASN A 244 -28.90 -66.54 -31.69
N VAL A 245 -28.22 -65.40 -31.66
CA VAL A 245 -28.54 -64.22 -32.47
C VAL A 245 -28.24 -64.46 -33.95
N THR A 246 -27.19 -65.23 -34.26
CA THR A 246 -26.83 -65.57 -35.63
C THR A 246 -26.27 -66.98 -35.75
N LYS A 247 -26.43 -67.58 -36.93
CA LYS A 247 -25.81 -68.87 -37.23
C LYS A 247 -24.33 -68.64 -37.58
N LEU A 248 -23.46 -69.58 -37.24
CA LEU A 248 -22.02 -69.51 -37.50
C LEU A 248 -21.65 -69.06 -38.93
N LYS A 249 -22.38 -69.53 -39.94
CA LYS A 249 -22.13 -69.19 -41.36
C LYS A 249 -22.46 -67.73 -41.73
N LYS A 250 -23.28 -67.04 -40.93
CA LYS A 250 -23.72 -65.66 -41.14
C LYS A 250 -23.13 -64.67 -40.13
N ALA A 251 -22.41 -65.16 -39.12
CA ALA A 251 -21.88 -64.35 -38.02
C ALA A 251 -21.01 -63.18 -38.51
N GLU A 252 -20.12 -63.46 -39.46
CA GLU A 252 -19.25 -62.46 -40.07
C GLU A 252 -20.03 -61.36 -40.80
N GLN A 253 -20.98 -61.75 -41.65
CA GLN A 253 -21.80 -60.82 -42.41
C GLN A 253 -22.69 -59.97 -41.50
N HIS A 254 -23.31 -60.58 -40.49
CA HIS A 254 -24.12 -59.87 -39.50
C HIS A 254 -23.27 -58.90 -38.68
N LEU A 255 -22.09 -59.33 -38.22
CA LEU A 255 -21.21 -58.48 -37.43
C LEU A 255 -20.68 -57.29 -38.25
N SER A 256 -20.18 -57.54 -39.46
CA SER A 256 -19.70 -56.47 -40.34
C SER A 256 -20.83 -55.52 -40.76
N GLY A 257 -22.03 -56.04 -41.00
CA GLY A 257 -23.21 -55.23 -41.29
C GLY A 257 -23.61 -54.35 -40.11
N PHE A 258 -23.64 -54.91 -38.90
CA PHE A 258 -23.91 -54.17 -37.67
C PHE A 258 -22.89 -53.07 -37.42
N ALA A 259 -21.59 -53.40 -37.47
CA ALA A 259 -20.52 -52.42 -37.27
C ALA A 259 -20.62 -51.26 -38.27
N ARG A 260 -20.91 -51.57 -39.54
CA ARG A 260 -21.13 -50.55 -40.58
C ARG A 260 -22.37 -49.69 -40.29
N GLY A 261 -23.50 -50.31 -39.95
CA GLY A 261 -24.72 -49.58 -39.63
C GLY A 261 -24.56 -48.67 -38.43
N PHE A 262 -23.87 -49.14 -37.39
CA PHE A 262 -23.57 -48.37 -36.19
C PHE A 262 -22.74 -47.13 -36.51
N SER A 263 -21.63 -47.31 -37.24
CA SER A 263 -20.78 -46.19 -37.68
C SER A 263 -21.44 -45.24 -38.67
N GLN A 264 -22.53 -45.65 -39.33
CA GLN A 264 -23.30 -44.79 -40.23
C GLN A 264 -24.50 -44.12 -39.54
N GLY A 265 -24.86 -44.57 -38.33
CA GLY A 265 -25.99 -44.03 -37.58
C GLY A 265 -25.74 -42.66 -36.99
N ASP A 266 -24.47 -42.29 -36.78
CA ASP A 266 -24.05 -40.97 -36.34
C ASP A 266 -22.61 -40.68 -36.80
N GLU A 267 -22.31 -39.42 -37.14
CA GLU A 267 -21.02 -39.01 -37.68
C GLU A 267 -19.86 -39.09 -36.66
N MET A 268 -20.17 -39.11 -35.36
CA MET A 268 -19.19 -39.18 -34.27
C MET A 268 -19.03 -40.59 -33.69
N PHE A 269 -19.67 -41.59 -34.31
CA PHE A 269 -19.75 -42.95 -33.78
C PHE A 269 -18.88 -43.90 -34.61
N ASP A 270 -18.03 -44.66 -33.94
CA ASP A 270 -17.14 -45.62 -34.59
C ASP A 270 -17.20 -46.99 -33.94
N PHE A 271 -17.50 -48.02 -34.75
CA PHE A 271 -17.43 -49.42 -34.36
C PHE A 271 -16.20 -50.08 -35.01
N VAL A 272 -15.17 -50.29 -34.20
CA VAL A 272 -13.85 -50.73 -34.66
C VAL A 272 -13.63 -52.20 -34.31
N LEU A 273 -13.70 -53.03 -35.36
CA LEU A 273 -13.35 -54.45 -35.27
C LEU A 273 -11.83 -54.64 -35.31
N VAL A 274 -11.29 -55.33 -34.31
CA VAL A 274 -9.85 -55.57 -34.18
C VAL A 274 -9.46 -57.04 -34.24
N GLU A 275 -8.17 -57.28 -34.41
CA GLU A 275 -7.57 -58.61 -34.32
C GLU A 275 -7.11 -58.92 -32.89
N LYS A 276 -7.36 -60.16 -32.45
CA LYS A 276 -7.09 -60.63 -31.09
C LYS A 276 -5.64 -60.48 -30.63
N ASP A 277 -4.66 -60.62 -31.52
CA ASP A 277 -3.25 -60.75 -31.11
C ASP A 277 -2.39 -59.51 -31.43
N LYS A 278 -2.83 -58.66 -32.37
CA LYS A 278 -2.02 -57.53 -32.88
C LYS A 278 -2.57 -56.16 -32.49
N TYR A 279 -3.88 -56.05 -32.20
CA TYR A 279 -4.55 -54.77 -31.97
C TYR A 279 -5.70 -54.89 -30.96
N ARG A 280 -5.47 -55.56 -29.82
CA ARG A 280 -6.54 -55.90 -28.87
C ARG A 280 -7.43 -54.70 -28.48
N ALA A 281 -8.70 -54.98 -28.24
CA ALA A 281 -9.72 -53.96 -27.94
C ALA A 281 -9.38 -53.18 -26.66
N ASP A 282 -8.98 -53.90 -25.61
CA ASP A 282 -8.55 -53.34 -24.32
C ASP A 282 -7.39 -52.35 -24.45
N TYR A 283 -6.34 -52.65 -25.23
CA TYR A 283 -5.23 -51.72 -25.47
C TYR A 283 -5.70 -50.40 -26.09
N LYS A 284 -6.59 -50.45 -27.08
CA LYS A 284 -7.12 -49.24 -27.73
C LYS A 284 -8.01 -48.45 -26.78
N LEU A 285 -8.85 -49.13 -26.03
CA LEU A 285 -9.75 -48.51 -25.07
C LEU A 285 -8.96 -47.81 -23.96
N ILE A 286 -7.98 -48.49 -23.35
CA ILE A 286 -7.09 -47.92 -22.33
C ILE A 286 -6.30 -46.72 -22.87
N ALA A 287 -5.73 -46.83 -24.07
CA ALA A 287 -4.96 -45.73 -24.66
C ALA A 287 -5.84 -44.50 -24.94
N THR A 288 -7.06 -44.73 -25.45
CA THR A 288 -8.03 -43.66 -25.74
C THR A 288 -8.52 -43.02 -24.44
N PHE A 289 -8.82 -43.81 -23.41
CA PHE A 289 -9.19 -43.29 -22.09
C PHE A 289 -8.09 -42.37 -21.54
N LYS A 290 -6.83 -42.85 -21.50
CA LYS A 290 -5.70 -42.06 -20.99
C LYS A 290 -5.48 -40.76 -21.76
N GLN A 291 -5.69 -40.78 -23.08
CA GLN A 291 -5.58 -39.58 -23.91
C GLN A 291 -6.62 -38.50 -23.54
N PHE A 292 -7.81 -38.90 -23.11
CA PHE A 292 -8.94 -37.98 -22.88
C PHE A 292 -9.33 -37.76 -21.43
N ALA A 293 -8.82 -38.58 -20.50
CA ALA A 293 -9.08 -38.47 -19.05
C ALA A 293 -8.71 -37.10 -18.49
N GLU A 294 -7.61 -36.50 -18.96
CA GLU A 294 -7.17 -35.16 -18.50
C GLU A 294 -7.37 -34.07 -19.57
N ASN A 295 -7.96 -34.43 -20.71
CA ASN A 295 -8.22 -33.46 -21.78
C ASN A 295 -9.31 -32.46 -21.36
N PRO A 296 -9.06 -31.13 -21.46
CA PRO A 296 -9.99 -30.09 -21.03
C PRO A 296 -11.23 -29.90 -21.92
N THR A 297 -11.21 -30.35 -23.18
CA THR A 297 -12.36 -30.31 -24.09
C THR A 297 -13.26 -31.53 -23.91
N CYS A 298 -12.72 -32.65 -23.42
CA CYS A 298 -13.51 -33.80 -22.99
C CYS A 298 -14.21 -33.47 -21.66
N LYS A 299 -15.54 -33.31 -21.69
CA LYS A 299 -16.35 -32.88 -20.54
C LYS A 299 -16.89 -34.02 -19.69
N HIS A 300 -17.07 -35.20 -20.28
CA HIS A 300 -17.50 -36.40 -19.58
C HIS A 300 -16.99 -37.65 -20.31
N ILE A 301 -16.75 -38.74 -19.57
CA ILE A 301 -16.39 -40.04 -20.12
C ILE A 301 -17.34 -41.10 -19.54
N LEU A 302 -18.08 -41.78 -20.40
CA LEU A 302 -18.79 -43.00 -20.06
C LEU A 302 -17.94 -44.21 -20.47
N LEU A 303 -17.61 -45.05 -19.49
CA LEU A 303 -16.72 -46.18 -19.67
C LEU A 303 -17.47 -47.50 -19.47
N ALA A 304 -17.77 -48.17 -20.58
CA ALA A 304 -18.36 -49.50 -20.62
C ALA A 304 -17.25 -50.54 -20.86
N CYS A 305 -16.57 -50.96 -19.80
CA CYS A 305 -15.41 -51.87 -19.88
C CYS A 305 -15.63 -53.15 -19.08
N SER A 306 -15.14 -54.28 -19.59
CA SER A 306 -15.18 -55.54 -18.83
C SER A 306 -14.41 -55.41 -17.52
N ALA A 307 -14.79 -56.23 -16.55
CA ALA A 307 -14.05 -56.38 -15.30
C ALA A 307 -12.79 -57.25 -15.45
N ASP A 308 -12.22 -57.30 -16.65
CA ASP A 308 -10.96 -57.99 -16.88
C ASP A 308 -9.82 -57.20 -16.20
N ASN A 309 -8.78 -57.92 -15.76
CA ASN A 309 -7.61 -57.43 -15.01
C ASN A 309 -6.84 -56.22 -15.61
N SER A 310 -7.24 -55.69 -16.77
CA SER A 310 -6.54 -54.60 -17.45
C SER A 310 -7.13 -53.22 -17.16
N PHE A 311 -8.43 -53.11 -16.83
CA PHE A 311 -9.11 -51.82 -16.67
C PHE A 311 -9.05 -51.28 -15.23
N ALA A 312 -9.24 -52.13 -14.22
CA ALA A 312 -9.17 -51.70 -12.82
C ALA A 312 -7.78 -51.10 -12.45
N PRO A 313 -6.63 -51.70 -12.82
CA PRO A 313 -5.33 -51.07 -12.59
C PRO A 313 -5.10 -49.77 -13.38
N MET A 314 -5.79 -49.62 -14.51
CA MET A 314 -5.75 -48.39 -15.30
C MET A 314 -6.51 -47.28 -14.58
N LEU A 315 -7.73 -47.54 -14.13
CA LEU A 315 -8.56 -46.58 -13.40
C LEU A 315 -7.97 -46.23 -12.02
N ALA A 316 -7.32 -47.18 -11.36
CA ALA A 316 -6.60 -46.96 -10.11
C ALA A 316 -5.52 -45.85 -10.19
N GLN A 317 -5.00 -45.55 -11.40
CA GLN A 317 -4.02 -44.47 -11.60
C GLN A 317 -4.64 -43.06 -11.45
N PHE A 318 -5.97 -42.95 -11.42
CA PHE A 318 -6.68 -41.68 -11.41
C PHE A 318 -7.48 -41.42 -10.13
N THR A 319 -7.37 -42.29 -9.12
CA THR A 319 -8.16 -42.20 -7.88
C THR A 319 -7.83 -41.00 -7.00
N GLU A 320 -6.65 -40.39 -7.18
CA GLU A 320 -6.26 -39.15 -6.50
C GLU A 320 -6.60 -37.89 -7.31
N ASN A 321 -7.05 -38.03 -8.57
CA ASN A 321 -7.36 -36.90 -9.45
C ASN A 321 -8.87 -36.60 -9.42
N THR A 322 -9.28 -35.68 -8.53
CA THR A 322 -10.69 -35.29 -8.35
C THR A 322 -11.37 -34.84 -9.64
N LYS A 323 -10.66 -34.12 -10.53
CA LYS A 323 -11.22 -33.67 -11.82
C LYS A 323 -11.54 -34.84 -12.75
N VAL A 324 -10.76 -35.92 -12.68
CA VAL A 324 -11.03 -37.13 -13.47
C VAL A 324 -12.18 -37.93 -12.85
N LEU A 325 -12.22 -38.04 -11.51
CA LEU A 325 -13.31 -38.72 -10.80
C LEU A 325 -14.68 -38.11 -11.09
N GLU A 326 -14.78 -36.79 -11.11
CA GLU A 326 -16.03 -36.07 -11.44
C GLU A 326 -16.44 -36.26 -12.92
N LYS A 327 -15.45 -36.49 -13.79
CA LYS A 327 -15.64 -36.59 -15.24
C LYS A 327 -16.00 -38.00 -15.72
N VAL A 328 -15.66 -39.04 -14.97
CA VAL A 328 -15.73 -40.43 -15.45
C VAL A 328 -16.86 -41.18 -14.75
N THR A 329 -17.78 -41.73 -15.53
CA THR A 329 -18.83 -42.63 -15.04
C THR A 329 -18.62 -44.02 -15.65
N ILE A 330 -18.56 -45.04 -14.81
CA ILE A 330 -18.46 -46.44 -15.26
C ILE A 330 -19.87 -46.94 -15.57
N LEU A 331 -20.06 -47.50 -16.76
CA LEU A 331 -21.29 -48.17 -17.11
C LEU A 331 -21.25 -49.59 -16.53
N ASN A 332 -22.09 -49.86 -15.55
CA ASN A 332 -22.32 -51.21 -15.04
C ASN A 332 -23.27 -51.98 -15.98
N SER A 333 -23.06 -53.28 -16.03
CA SER A 333 -23.94 -54.25 -16.66
C SER A 333 -24.51 -55.22 -15.62
N PHE A 334 -25.12 -56.32 -16.04
CA PHE A 334 -25.66 -57.38 -15.19
C PHE A 334 -24.61 -58.12 -14.35
N HIS A 335 -23.32 -57.87 -14.59
CA HIS A 335 -22.23 -58.25 -13.70
C HIS A 335 -21.33 -57.04 -13.46
N THR A 336 -21.34 -56.52 -12.24
CA THR A 336 -20.30 -55.59 -11.79
C THR A 336 -19.16 -56.43 -11.24
N GLY A 337 -17.98 -56.37 -11.86
CA GLY A 337 -16.83 -57.09 -11.35
C GLY A 337 -16.37 -56.55 -10.01
N THR A 338 -15.94 -57.45 -9.13
CA THR A 338 -15.47 -57.09 -7.79
C THR A 338 -14.29 -56.11 -7.82
N GLU A 339 -13.50 -56.12 -8.89
CA GLU A 339 -12.34 -55.24 -9.09
C GLU A 339 -12.69 -53.75 -9.22
N PHE A 340 -13.95 -53.41 -9.55
CA PHE A 340 -14.41 -52.02 -9.64
C PHE A 340 -15.07 -51.51 -8.36
N ILE A 341 -15.39 -52.39 -7.39
CA ILE A 341 -16.11 -52.02 -6.17
C ILE A 341 -15.31 -51.05 -5.30
N ASP A 342 -13.99 -51.23 -5.24
CA ASP A 342 -13.11 -50.40 -4.42
C ASP A 342 -12.70 -49.08 -5.12
N LEU A 343 -13.12 -48.86 -6.36
CA LEU A 343 -12.78 -47.63 -7.09
C LEU A 343 -13.85 -46.55 -6.88
N PRO A 344 -13.46 -45.30 -6.59
CA PRO A 344 -14.39 -44.22 -6.26
C PRO A 344 -15.03 -43.56 -7.50
N PHE A 345 -15.29 -44.32 -8.57
CA PHE A 345 -15.95 -43.78 -9.76
C PHE A 345 -17.48 -43.96 -9.66
N PRO A 346 -18.26 -42.93 -10.01
CA PRO A 346 -19.70 -43.05 -10.20
C PRO A 346 -20.04 -44.18 -11.18
N THR A 347 -21.17 -44.83 -10.96
CA THR A 347 -21.65 -45.89 -11.85
C THR A 347 -23.09 -45.65 -12.31
N THR A 348 -23.41 -46.15 -13.51
CA THR A 348 -24.76 -46.08 -14.10
C THR A 348 -25.06 -47.34 -14.91
N THR A 349 -26.29 -47.57 -15.34
CA THR A 349 -26.65 -48.69 -16.23
C THR A 349 -27.42 -48.19 -17.47
N MET A 350 -27.40 -48.99 -18.53
CA MET A 350 -28.14 -48.72 -19.78
C MET A 350 -28.83 -50.00 -20.27
N ASP A 351 -29.72 -50.53 -19.43
CA ASP A 351 -30.38 -51.83 -19.63
C ASP A 351 -31.26 -51.91 -20.87
N ALA A 352 -31.65 -50.75 -21.43
CA ALA A 352 -32.39 -50.68 -22.69
C ALA A 352 -31.48 -50.82 -23.94
N ILE A 353 -30.17 -50.66 -23.78
CA ILE A 353 -29.19 -50.67 -24.88
C ILE A 353 -28.39 -51.97 -24.89
N PHE A 354 -27.89 -52.37 -23.73
CA PHE A 354 -27.09 -53.57 -23.57
C PHE A 354 -27.95 -54.71 -23.02
N ARG A 355 -27.47 -55.93 -23.18
CA ARG A 355 -28.10 -57.08 -22.53
C ARG A 355 -28.05 -56.91 -21.01
N ASN A 356 -29.10 -57.36 -20.33
CA ASN A 356 -29.22 -57.35 -18.87
C ASN A 356 -29.16 -58.76 -18.26
N GLU A 357 -28.86 -59.79 -19.06
CA GLU A 357 -28.75 -61.18 -18.62
C GLU A 357 -27.57 -61.91 -19.30
N PRO A 358 -26.88 -62.81 -18.56
CA PRO A 358 -25.81 -63.65 -19.11
C PRO A 358 -26.29 -64.49 -20.30
N ILE A 359 -25.38 -64.82 -21.22
CA ILE A 359 -25.64 -65.73 -22.33
C ILE A 359 -25.73 -67.15 -21.78
N THR A 360 -26.96 -67.67 -21.67
CA THR A 360 -27.19 -69.08 -21.37
C THR A 360 -26.89 -69.96 -22.60
N PRO A 361 -25.93 -70.91 -22.54
CA PRO A 361 -25.65 -71.78 -23.68
C PRO A 361 -26.77 -72.79 -23.90
N TYR A 362 -27.51 -72.67 -25.01
CA TYR A 362 -28.54 -73.64 -25.38
C TYR A 362 -27.93 -74.83 -26.14
N GLY A 363 -27.85 -76.00 -25.50
CA GLY A 363 -27.50 -77.27 -26.13
C GLY A 363 -26.02 -77.46 -26.49
N ARG A 364 -25.58 -78.73 -26.59
CA ARG A 364 -24.21 -79.25 -26.83
C ARG A 364 -23.55 -78.84 -28.16
N THR A 365 -23.74 -77.64 -28.68
CA THR A 365 -23.01 -77.21 -29.88
C THR A 365 -21.69 -76.58 -29.45
N GLN A 366 -20.68 -77.40 -29.16
CA GLN A 366 -19.30 -76.93 -29.08
C GLN A 366 -18.88 -76.43 -30.47
N VAL A 367 -19.09 -75.15 -30.74
CA VAL A 367 -18.48 -74.50 -31.90
C VAL A 367 -16.98 -74.44 -31.63
N SER A 368 -16.19 -75.27 -32.32
CA SER A 368 -14.75 -75.29 -32.11
C SER A 368 -14.14 -73.92 -32.44
N LYS A 369 -13.36 -73.37 -31.50
CA LYS A 369 -12.64 -72.08 -31.66
C LYS A 369 -11.88 -72.03 -33.00
N GLN A 370 -11.33 -73.17 -33.43
CA GLN A 370 -10.62 -73.34 -34.71
C GLN A 370 -11.49 -73.11 -35.97
N ARG A 371 -12.80 -73.38 -35.91
CA ARG A 371 -13.72 -73.18 -37.05
C ARG A 371 -14.14 -71.71 -37.18
N VAL A 372 -14.33 -71.03 -36.05
CA VAL A 372 -14.55 -69.57 -36.01
C VAL A 372 -13.30 -68.84 -36.50
N GLN A 373 -12.11 -69.22 -36.00
CA GLN A 373 -10.83 -68.65 -36.44
C GLN A 373 -10.61 -68.74 -37.95
N ARG A 374 -10.93 -69.87 -38.59
CA ARG A 374 -10.75 -70.01 -40.05
C ARG A 374 -11.64 -69.09 -40.88
N LEU A 375 -12.89 -68.86 -40.46
CA LEU A 375 -13.80 -67.95 -41.17
C LEU A 375 -13.33 -66.50 -41.04
N PHE A 376 -13.09 -66.05 -39.80
CA PHE A 376 -12.70 -64.67 -39.52
C PHE A 376 -11.30 -64.28 -40.02
N LYS A 377 -10.34 -65.23 -40.08
CA LYS A 377 -9.00 -64.98 -40.64
C LYS A 377 -9.04 -64.63 -42.14
N SER A 378 -10.02 -65.15 -42.88
CA SER A 378 -10.18 -64.82 -44.31
C SER A 378 -10.73 -63.41 -44.56
N LEU A 379 -11.48 -62.86 -43.59
CA LEU A 379 -12.07 -61.51 -43.67
C LEU A 379 -11.03 -60.42 -43.43
N LEU A 380 -10.22 -60.55 -42.38
CA LEU A 380 -9.20 -59.56 -42.04
C LEU A 380 -8.20 -59.34 -43.18
N GLN A 381 -7.88 -60.42 -43.93
CA GLN A 381 -7.05 -60.33 -45.14
C GLN A 381 -7.75 -59.61 -46.31
N ARG A 382 -9.09 -59.64 -46.40
CA ARG A 382 -9.88 -58.95 -47.43
C ARG A 382 -10.06 -57.47 -47.13
N THR A 383 -10.14 -57.08 -45.86
CA THR A 383 -10.27 -55.67 -45.44
C THR A 383 -8.96 -54.89 -45.68
N VAL A 384 -7.80 -55.53 -45.53
CA VAL A 384 -6.49 -54.90 -45.78
C VAL A 384 -6.24 -54.62 -47.27
N LEU A 385 -6.87 -55.35 -48.20
CA LEU A 385 -6.67 -55.19 -49.65
C LEU A 385 -7.46 -54.05 -50.31
N ARG A 386 -8.32 -53.32 -49.58
CA ARG A 386 -9.07 -52.15 -50.11
C ARG A 386 -8.60 -50.79 -49.60
N SER A 387 -7.57 -50.75 -48.75
CA SER A 387 -6.97 -49.54 -48.21
C SER A 387 -5.58 -49.27 -48.80
N VAL A 388 -5.46 -49.30 -50.13
CA VAL A 388 -4.30 -48.73 -50.83
C VAL A 388 -4.79 -47.57 -51.67
N MET A 389 -4.53 -46.35 -51.18
CA MET A 389 -4.70 -45.11 -51.95
C MET A 389 -3.71 -45.08 -53.12
N PRO A 390 -4.03 -44.39 -54.23
CA PRO A 390 -3.18 -44.30 -55.41
C PRO A 390 -1.99 -43.37 -55.14
N ASN A 391 -0.76 -43.89 -55.26
CA ASN A 391 0.44 -43.05 -55.31
C ASN A 391 0.44 -42.27 -56.64
N GLY A 392 0.40 -40.94 -56.55
CA GLY A 392 0.75 -40.04 -57.66
C GLY A 392 2.26 -40.07 -57.98
N PRO A 393 2.68 -39.67 -59.19
CA PRO A 393 4.04 -39.86 -59.65
C PRO A 393 5.01 -38.86 -59.02
N ILE A 394 6.13 -39.37 -58.50
CA ILE A 394 7.27 -38.58 -58.02
C ILE A 394 8.02 -38.01 -59.23
N GLY A 395 8.03 -36.68 -59.33
CA GLY A 395 8.82 -35.93 -60.30
C GLY A 395 10.33 -36.09 -60.04
N ARG A 396 11.07 -36.43 -61.10
CA ARG A 396 12.54 -36.30 -61.15
C ARG A 396 12.91 -34.82 -61.11
N MET A 397 13.71 -34.40 -60.14
CA MET A 397 14.56 -33.22 -60.27
C MET A 397 16.03 -33.64 -60.21
N ALA A 398 16.77 -33.19 -61.21
CA ALA A 398 18.20 -33.39 -61.38
C ALA A 398 18.98 -32.66 -60.29
N ALA A 399 20.02 -33.31 -59.76
CA ALA A 399 21.02 -32.69 -58.90
C ALA A 399 22.25 -32.31 -59.73
N SER A 400 22.43 -31.01 -59.89
CA SER A 400 23.69 -30.37 -60.27
C SER A 400 24.06 -29.46 -59.09
N GLY A 401 25.29 -29.52 -58.58
CA GLY A 401 25.76 -28.52 -57.62
C GLY A 401 26.80 -29.03 -56.61
N GLU A 402 28.05 -28.87 -57.02
CA GLU A 402 29.32 -28.76 -56.29
C GLU A 402 29.31 -28.54 -54.76
N LEU A 403 30.25 -29.22 -54.09
CA LEU A 403 30.68 -29.05 -52.70
C LEU A 403 31.51 -27.77 -52.50
N PRO A 404 31.54 -27.22 -51.26
CA PRO A 404 32.85 -26.88 -50.72
C PRO A 404 33.09 -27.25 -49.25
N HIS A 405 34.34 -27.70 -49.07
CA HIS A 405 35.22 -27.84 -47.92
C HIS A 405 34.81 -27.43 -46.49
N HIS A 406 35.05 -28.40 -45.59
CA HIS A 406 35.25 -28.29 -44.15
C HIS A 406 36.28 -27.23 -43.73
N ARG A 407 35.97 -26.47 -42.67
CA ARG A 407 36.95 -25.89 -41.74
C ARG A 407 36.69 -26.39 -40.31
N ARG A 408 37.75 -26.94 -39.71
CA ARG A 408 37.87 -27.30 -38.29
C ARG A 408 37.79 -26.06 -37.41
N VAL A 409 37.15 -26.21 -36.25
CA VAL A 409 37.25 -25.29 -35.11
C VAL A 409 38.05 -25.99 -34.02
N THR A 410 39.10 -25.33 -33.54
CA THR A 410 39.85 -25.69 -32.31
C THR A 410 39.35 -24.83 -31.15
N PRO A 411 39.40 -25.33 -29.90
CA PRO A 411 38.80 -24.66 -28.75
C PRO A 411 39.79 -23.72 -28.04
N VAL A 412 39.23 -22.71 -27.35
CA VAL A 412 39.80 -22.06 -26.16
C VAL A 412 38.75 -22.15 -25.07
#